data_AF-A0A4Z2F4L0-F1
#
_entry.id   AF-A0A4Z2F4L0-F1
#
_cell.length_a   1.000
_cell.length_b   1.000
_cell.length_c   1.000
_cell.angle_alpha   90.00
_cell.angle_beta   90.00
_cell.angle_gamma   90.00
#
_symmetry.space_group_name_H-M   'P 1'
#
loop_
_entity.id
_entity.type
_entity.pdbx_description
1 polymer ?
#
loop_
_entity_poly.entity_id
_entity_poly.type
_entity_poly.pdbx_seq_one_letter_code
_entity_poly.pdbx_strand_id
1 'polypeptide(L)'
;MGHPVAVHLYFLSDRFQGFLLRHAATNRASGQPESLETWVSPKDAFSPAPPAGPAPPANRLQHVQVGADWDPKERLFRSWGGLLGPADQPVAVQRWSRGQSNLTATVVWVDPTNVIAATYDILVEAGAEVTHYRPPLSPPLRPGLWVLRVLHRWNPLGQTSFVVAPLEFHRQQPLLLEDALRLHAGPPRNSYMEQSFHGLNPVLRLPVSLGAVEEAEANAGLTGAPLRRWLDRLLGGHWSASDVCSMGPSACPVMQRCPHTGWSSASPDTKSQLGPPTADGRIR
;
A
#
# COMPACT_ATOMS: atom_id res chain seq x y z
N MET A 1 -12.47 -9.87 -22.02
CA MET A 1 -12.67 -9.48 -20.61
C MET A 1 -12.19 -10.62 -19.75
N GLY A 2 -11.21 -10.39 -18.90
CA GLY A 2 -10.42 -11.45 -18.27
C GLY A 2 -9.32 -10.88 -17.38
N HIS A 3 -8.31 -11.68 -17.07
CA HIS A 3 -7.17 -11.28 -16.25
C HIS A 3 -6.33 -10.18 -16.92
N PRO A 4 -5.54 -9.41 -16.13
CA PRO A 4 -4.55 -8.49 -16.68
C PRO A 4 -3.63 -9.19 -17.69
N VAL A 5 -3.31 -8.50 -18.79
CA VAL A 5 -2.46 -9.02 -19.87
C VAL A 5 -0.98 -8.78 -19.55
N ALA A 6 -0.66 -7.63 -18.96
CA ALA A 6 0.68 -7.27 -18.53
C ALA A 6 0.59 -6.23 -17.40
N VAL A 7 1.62 -6.22 -16.54
CA VAL A 7 1.80 -5.22 -15.49
C VAL A 7 3.25 -4.77 -15.52
N HIS A 8 3.50 -3.46 -15.59
CA HIS A 8 4.83 -2.87 -15.53
C HIS A 8 4.98 -1.98 -14.31
N LEU A 9 6.19 -1.92 -13.74
CA LEU A 9 6.57 -0.87 -12.80
C LEU A 9 6.97 0.37 -13.60
N TYR A 10 6.42 1.52 -13.25
CA TYR A 10 6.77 2.79 -13.89
C TYR A 10 7.62 3.65 -12.96
N PHE A 11 8.79 4.05 -13.44
CA PHE A 11 9.71 4.96 -12.75
C PHE A 11 9.96 6.19 -13.62
N LEU A 12 9.99 7.35 -12.99
CA LEU A 12 10.39 8.62 -13.60
C LEU A 12 11.32 9.34 -12.63
N SER A 13 12.51 9.71 -13.11
CA SER A 13 13.55 10.37 -12.32
C SER A 13 13.83 9.66 -10.98
N ASP A 14 14.05 8.34 -11.06
CA ASP A 14 14.31 7.42 -9.92
C ASP A 14 13.20 7.38 -8.85
N ARG A 15 12.00 7.85 -9.18
CA ARG A 15 10.83 7.75 -8.31
C ARG A 15 9.81 6.79 -8.89
N PHE A 16 9.33 5.89 -8.04
CA PHE A 16 8.23 5.00 -8.37
C PHE A 16 6.95 5.81 -8.59
N GLN A 17 6.39 5.70 -9.79
CA GLN A 17 5.17 6.40 -10.21
C GLN A 17 3.93 5.51 -10.09
N GLY A 18 4.12 4.20 -9.91
CA GLY A 18 3.02 3.23 -9.80
C GLY A 18 3.12 2.11 -10.83
N PHE A 19 1.96 1.52 -11.14
CA PHE A 19 1.83 0.40 -12.06
C PHE A 19 1.17 0.82 -13.37
N LEU A 20 1.62 0.22 -14.48
CA LEU A 20 0.94 0.27 -15.77
C LEU A 20 0.26 -1.08 -16.01
N LEU A 21 -1.06 -1.10 -16.00
CA LEU A 21 -1.84 -2.33 -16.20
C LEU A 21 -2.43 -2.36 -17.60
N ARG A 22 -2.01 -3.35 -18.40
CA ARG A 22 -2.62 -3.62 -19.70
C ARG A 22 -3.77 -4.61 -19.54
N HIS A 23 -4.96 -4.24 -19.99
CA HIS A 23 -6.17 -5.06 -19.89
C HIS A 23 -7.08 -4.87 -21.10
N ALA A 24 -8.12 -5.72 -21.19
CA ALA A 24 -9.10 -5.67 -22.26
C ALA A 24 -10.50 -5.43 -21.69
N ALA A 25 -11.17 -4.40 -22.20
CA ALA A 25 -12.51 -4.01 -21.78
C ALA A 25 -13.43 -3.88 -23.00
N THR A 26 -14.72 -4.13 -22.83
CA THR A 26 -15.71 -3.90 -23.89
C THR A 26 -16.30 -2.51 -23.75
N ASN A 27 -16.16 -1.69 -24.80
CA ASN A 27 -16.82 -0.39 -24.84
C ASN A 27 -18.33 -0.59 -24.97
N ARG A 28 -19.11 -0.07 -24.02
CA ARG A 28 -20.56 -0.28 -23.98
C ARG A 28 -21.31 0.43 -25.11
N ALA A 29 -20.78 1.52 -25.65
CA ALA A 29 -21.44 2.28 -26.70
C ALA A 29 -21.26 1.63 -28.08
N SER A 30 -20.05 1.17 -28.40
CA SER A 30 -19.75 0.52 -29.68
C SER A 30 -19.92 -1.01 -29.67
N GLY A 31 -19.98 -1.62 -28.48
CA GLY A 31 -19.97 -3.07 -28.29
C GLY A 31 -18.63 -3.74 -28.61
N GLN A 32 -17.61 -2.97 -28.99
CA GLN A 32 -16.32 -3.50 -29.43
C GLN A 32 -15.36 -3.73 -28.25
N PRO A 33 -14.54 -4.80 -28.29
CA PRO A 33 -13.45 -4.96 -27.34
C PRO A 33 -12.32 -3.94 -27.65
N GLU A 34 -11.84 -3.27 -26.61
CA GLU A 34 -10.72 -2.35 -26.66
C GLU A 34 -9.60 -2.85 -25.74
N SER A 35 -8.34 -2.70 -26.18
CA SER A 35 -7.17 -2.97 -25.35
C SER A 35 -6.65 -1.65 -24.79
N LEU A 36 -6.64 -1.56 -23.46
CA LEU A 36 -6.30 -0.35 -22.73
C LEU A 36 -5.05 -0.59 -21.88
N GLU A 37 -4.32 0.48 -21.60
CA GLU A 37 -3.34 0.52 -20.52
C GLU A 37 -3.74 1.60 -19.53
N THR A 38 -3.74 1.26 -18.24
CA THR A 38 -4.11 2.17 -17.15
C THR A 38 -2.91 2.39 -16.25
N TRP A 39 -2.56 3.65 -16.02
CA TRP A 39 -1.58 4.02 -15.01
C TRP A 39 -2.28 4.23 -13.67
N VAL A 40 -1.92 3.42 -12.68
CA VAL A 40 -2.34 3.60 -11.29
C VAL A 40 -1.17 4.04 -10.43
N SER A 41 -1.33 5.12 -9.67
CA SER A 41 -0.30 5.65 -8.79
C SER A 41 -0.71 5.54 -7.31
N PRO A 42 0.26 5.27 -6.41
CA PRO A 42 -0.02 5.23 -4.98
C PRO A 42 -0.17 6.66 -4.43
N LYS A 43 -1.06 6.83 -3.46
CA LYS A 43 -1.20 8.04 -2.66
C LYS A 43 -0.33 7.92 -1.41
N ASP A 44 0.45 8.95 -1.11
CA ASP A 44 1.19 8.98 0.15
C ASP A 44 0.22 9.20 1.32
N ALA A 45 0.23 8.26 2.26
CA ALA A 45 -0.65 8.26 3.43
C ALA A 45 0.05 8.77 4.70
N PHE A 46 1.35 9.10 4.62
CA PHE A 46 2.08 9.63 5.76
C PHE A 46 1.60 11.05 6.10
N SER A 47 1.27 11.26 7.38
CA SER A 47 1.00 12.57 7.93
C SER A 47 1.89 12.84 9.15
N PRO A 48 2.73 13.90 9.12
CA PRO A 48 3.49 14.32 10.29
C PRO A 48 2.54 14.89 11.34
N ALA A 49 2.90 14.74 12.62
CA ALA A 49 2.13 15.36 13.69
C ALA A 49 2.20 16.89 13.60
N PRO A 50 1.09 17.61 13.88
CA PRO A 50 1.11 19.07 13.91
C PRO A 50 2.08 19.56 15.01
N PRO A 51 2.75 20.71 14.79
CA PRO A 51 3.69 21.25 15.77
C PRO A 51 2.96 21.55 17.08
N ALA A 52 3.41 20.92 18.16
CA ALA A 52 2.89 21.15 19.51
C ALA A 52 3.57 22.38 20.14
N GLY A 53 3.01 23.57 19.91
CA GLY A 53 3.42 24.80 20.58
C GLY A 53 4.71 25.48 20.05
N PRO A 54 5.22 26.52 20.74
CA PRO A 54 6.26 27.42 20.23
C PRO A 54 7.68 26.84 20.24
N ALA A 55 7.92 25.68 20.87
CA ALA A 55 9.19 24.97 20.86
C ALA A 55 8.95 23.45 20.87
N PRO A 56 8.44 22.87 19.77
CA PRO A 56 8.22 21.43 19.73
C PRO A 56 9.59 20.73 19.89
N PRO A 57 9.68 19.62 20.66
CA PRO A 57 10.88 18.78 20.62
C PRO A 57 11.14 18.45 19.15
N ALA A 58 12.38 18.62 18.70
CA ALA A 58 12.72 18.51 17.29
C ALA A 58 12.21 17.17 16.72
N ASN A 59 11.10 17.22 15.98
CA ASN A 59 10.53 16.04 15.37
C ASN A 59 11.49 15.59 14.28
N ARG A 60 12.24 14.53 14.56
CA ARG A 60 13.20 13.96 13.61
C ARG A 60 12.52 13.06 12.58
N LEU A 61 11.26 12.68 12.78
CA LEU A 61 10.57 11.76 11.88
C LEU A 61 10.26 12.47 10.56
N GLN A 62 10.85 11.97 9.47
CA GLN A 62 10.65 12.51 8.13
C GLN A 62 9.56 11.77 7.36
N HIS A 63 9.50 10.45 7.50
CA HIS A 63 8.54 9.61 6.78
C HIS A 63 8.37 8.25 7.46
N VAL A 64 7.22 7.61 7.23
CA VAL A 64 6.95 6.24 7.69
C VAL A 64 6.31 5.47 6.55
N GLN A 65 6.81 4.27 6.29
CA GLN A 65 6.27 3.35 5.30
C GLN A 65 6.03 1.97 5.90
N VAL A 66 4.99 1.31 5.42
CA VAL A 66 4.71 -0.09 5.72
C VAL A 66 4.71 -0.86 4.42
N GLY A 67 5.35 -2.01 4.40
CA GLY A 67 5.43 -2.86 3.22
C GLY A 67 5.95 -4.25 3.55
N ALA A 68 6.16 -5.05 2.51
CA ALA A 68 6.81 -6.36 2.56
C ALA A 68 8.16 -6.33 1.84
N ASP A 69 9.02 -7.31 2.11
CA ASP A 69 10.30 -7.50 1.43
C ASP A 69 11.23 -6.28 1.53
N TRP A 70 11.48 -5.84 2.77
CA TRP A 70 12.47 -4.79 3.06
C TRP A 70 13.89 -5.26 2.68
N ASP A 71 14.57 -4.47 1.85
CA ASP A 71 15.98 -4.64 1.48
C ASP A 71 16.84 -3.70 2.33
N PRO A 72 17.58 -4.22 3.33
CA PRO A 72 18.40 -3.39 4.22
C PRO A 72 19.62 -2.78 3.51
N LYS A 73 20.08 -3.36 2.39
CA LYS A 73 21.22 -2.84 1.62
C LYS A 73 20.81 -1.60 0.84
N GLU A 74 19.73 -1.69 0.09
CA GLU A 74 19.23 -0.57 -0.74
C GLU A 74 18.28 0.37 0.02
N ARG A 75 17.89 0.01 1.26
CA ARG A 75 17.00 0.77 2.14
C ARG A 75 15.63 1.09 1.50
N LEU A 76 15.06 0.09 0.82
CA LEU A 76 13.77 0.18 0.14
C LEU A 76 12.95 -1.10 0.26
N PHE A 77 11.65 -1.02 0.01
CA PHE A 77 10.77 -2.18 -0.14
C PHE A 77 10.84 -2.71 -1.57
N ARG A 78 11.09 -4.02 -1.74
CA ARG A 78 11.04 -4.69 -3.04
C ARG A 78 9.60 -5.00 -3.47
N SER A 79 8.67 -5.12 -2.52
CA SER A 79 7.23 -5.11 -2.79
C SER A 79 6.77 -3.69 -3.11
N TRP A 80 7.01 -3.27 -4.36
CA TRP A 80 6.61 -1.95 -4.86
C TRP A 80 5.10 -1.77 -4.74
N GLY A 81 4.67 -0.56 -4.36
CA GLY A 81 3.26 -0.25 -4.12
C GLY A 81 2.72 -0.69 -2.75
N GLY A 82 3.47 -1.47 -1.95
CA GLY A 82 3.06 -1.83 -0.59
C GLY A 82 1.73 -2.61 -0.55
N LEU A 83 1.48 -3.43 -1.57
CA LEU A 83 0.30 -4.29 -1.62
C LEU A 83 0.46 -5.41 -0.61
N LEU A 84 -0.45 -5.48 0.36
CA LEU A 84 -0.43 -6.47 1.44
C LEU A 84 -1.75 -7.24 1.45
N GLY A 85 -1.68 -8.55 1.61
CA GLY A 85 -2.80 -9.44 1.86
C GLY A 85 -2.85 -9.93 3.31
N PRO A 86 -3.91 -10.68 3.68
CA PRO A 86 -4.15 -11.11 5.06
C PRO A 86 -3.07 -12.06 5.61
N ALA A 87 -2.35 -12.77 4.76
CA ALA A 87 -1.31 -13.70 5.18
C ALA A 87 0.10 -13.06 5.25
N ASP A 88 0.24 -11.79 4.87
CA ASP A 88 1.54 -11.14 4.80
C ASP A 88 2.06 -10.72 6.18
N GLN A 89 3.39 -10.59 6.28
CA GLN A 89 4.08 -10.12 7.47
C GLN A 89 4.64 -8.72 7.23
N PRO A 90 3.90 -7.66 7.58
CA PRO A 90 4.28 -6.29 7.28
C PRO A 90 5.49 -5.86 8.11
N VAL A 91 6.31 -5.01 7.50
CA VAL A 91 7.47 -4.36 8.12
C VAL A 91 7.21 -2.86 8.11
N ALA A 92 7.43 -2.21 9.25
CA ALA A 92 7.43 -0.75 9.32
C ALA A 92 8.85 -0.22 9.20
N VAL A 93 9.02 0.83 8.40
CA VAL A 93 10.27 1.56 8.21
C VAL A 93 10.00 3.02 8.55
N GLN A 94 10.84 3.59 9.42
CA GLN A 94 10.81 5.01 9.77
C GLN A 94 12.08 5.66 9.22
N ARG A 95 11.92 6.83 8.59
CA ARG A 95 13.03 7.67 8.12
C ARG A 95 13.18 8.86 9.04
N TRP A 96 14.41 9.17 9.41
CA TRP A 96 14.75 10.16 10.42
C TRP A 96 15.75 11.17 9.87
N SER A 97 15.58 12.44 10.24
CA SER A 97 16.65 13.42 10.14
C SER A 97 17.70 13.16 11.22
N ARG A 98 18.94 13.58 10.96
CA ARG A 98 20.01 13.54 11.97
C ARG A 98 19.69 14.51 13.12
N GLY A 99 20.04 14.11 14.34
CA GLY A 99 19.78 14.87 15.55
C GLY A 99 21.02 15.06 16.40
N GLN A 100 20.90 15.87 17.46
CA GLN A 100 21.97 16.10 18.44
C GLN A 100 21.98 15.05 19.56
N SER A 101 20.85 14.37 19.79
CA SER A 101 20.70 13.36 20.83
C SER A 101 19.90 12.15 20.33
N ASN A 102 20.04 11.05 21.05
CA ASN A 102 19.19 9.88 20.89
C ASN A 102 17.76 10.22 21.33
N LEU A 103 16.77 9.55 20.74
CA LEU A 103 15.38 9.58 21.19
C LEU A 103 14.82 8.15 21.23
N THR A 104 13.83 7.93 22.08
CA THR A 104 13.06 6.69 22.09
C THR A 104 11.72 6.95 21.44
N ALA A 105 11.41 6.24 20.35
CA ALA A 105 10.13 6.34 19.68
C ALA A 105 9.28 5.10 19.97
N THR A 106 8.02 5.31 20.35
CA THR A 106 7.03 4.26 20.54
C THR A 106 6.26 4.10 19.23
N VAL A 107 6.25 2.89 18.68
CA VAL A 107 5.52 2.55 17.46
C VAL A 107 4.29 1.74 17.84
N VAL A 108 3.12 2.15 17.35
CA VAL A 108 1.83 1.51 17.65
C VAL A 108 1.14 1.10 16.35
N TRP A 109 0.82 -0.18 16.25
CA TRP A 109 0.05 -0.76 15.15
C TRP A 109 -1.41 -0.88 15.54
N VAL A 110 -2.30 -0.32 14.74
CA VAL A 110 -3.74 -0.28 14.99
C VAL A 110 -4.46 -0.90 13.80
N ASP A 111 -5.31 -1.88 14.09
CA ASP A 111 -6.11 -2.57 13.08
C ASP A 111 -7.36 -1.75 12.66
N PRO A 112 -8.10 -2.19 11.63
CA PRO A 112 -9.27 -1.46 11.12
C PRO A 112 -10.42 -1.30 12.12
N THR A 113 -10.40 -2.03 13.25
CA THR A 113 -11.41 -1.96 14.32
C THR A 113 -10.92 -1.27 15.58
N ASN A 114 -9.78 -0.57 15.49
CA ASN A 114 -9.07 0.09 16.59
C ASN A 114 -8.48 -0.86 17.65
N VAL A 115 -8.24 -2.14 17.30
CA VAL A 115 -7.45 -3.04 18.15
C VAL A 115 -5.97 -2.68 18.00
N ILE A 116 -5.29 -2.47 19.13
CA ILE A 116 -3.83 -2.28 19.13
C ILE A 116 -3.19 -3.66 18.94
N ALA A 117 -2.66 -3.89 17.75
CA ALA A 117 -2.08 -5.17 17.34
C ALA A 117 -0.67 -5.38 17.91
N ALA A 118 0.12 -4.31 18.00
CA ALA A 118 1.45 -4.32 18.58
C ALA A 118 1.86 -2.92 19.05
N THR A 119 2.65 -2.86 20.12
CA THR A 119 3.40 -1.67 20.50
C THR A 119 4.82 -2.04 20.92
N TYR A 120 5.79 -1.22 20.56
CA TYR A 120 7.18 -1.40 20.95
C TYR A 120 7.93 -0.07 20.88
N ASP A 121 8.96 0.03 21.71
CA ASP A 121 9.86 1.17 21.70
C ASP A 121 11.10 0.85 20.85
N ILE A 122 11.55 1.84 20.08
CA ILE A 122 12.81 1.80 19.33
C ILE A 122 13.71 2.92 19.80
N LEU A 123 14.99 2.59 20.01
CA LEU A 123 16.03 3.59 20.23
C LEU A 123 16.48 4.14 18.87
N VAL A 124 16.33 5.44 18.68
CA VAL A 124 16.76 6.17 17.49
C VAL A 124 18.00 6.96 17.85
N GLU A 125 19.15 6.47 17.41
CA GLU A 125 20.43 7.15 17.64
C GLU A 125 20.50 8.52 16.94
N ALA A 126 21.35 9.42 17.44
CA ALA A 126 21.56 10.76 16.88
C ALA A 126 21.89 10.73 15.37
N GLY A 127 22.68 9.74 14.94
CA GLY A 127 23.06 9.54 13.54
C GLY A 127 22.15 8.63 12.71
N ALA A 128 21.13 8.00 13.33
CA ALA A 128 20.26 7.07 12.61
C ALA A 128 19.40 7.80 11.57
N GLU A 129 19.43 7.30 10.33
CA GLU A 129 18.62 7.81 9.21
C GLU A 129 17.41 6.91 8.93
N VAL A 130 17.53 5.61 9.20
CA VAL A 130 16.50 4.62 8.93
C VAL A 130 16.45 3.62 10.08
N THR A 131 15.25 3.37 10.59
CA THR A 131 14.96 2.24 11.49
C THR A 131 13.87 1.39 10.87
N HIS A 132 13.87 0.10 11.17
CA HIS A 132 12.81 -0.79 10.71
C HIS A 132 12.56 -1.90 11.72
N TYR A 133 11.33 -2.41 11.75
CA TYR A 133 10.97 -3.56 12.57
C TYR A 133 9.78 -4.31 11.96
N ARG A 134 9.85 -5.65 12.06
CA ARG A 134 8.76 -6.55 11.71
C ARG A 134 8.13 -7.09 13.00
N PRO A 135 6.93 -6.61 13.39
CA PRO A 135 6.24 -7.20 14.53
C PRO A 135 5.78 -8.63 14.23
N PRO A 136 5.82 -9.55 15.21
CA PRO A 136 5.34 -10.93 15.06
C PRO A 136 3.81 -10.98 15.19
N LEU A 137 3.09 -10.40 14.22
CA LEU A 137 1.63 -10.39 14.20
C LEU A 137 1.07 -11.75 13.78
N SER A 138 0.14 -12.29 14.57
CA SER A 138 -0.59 -13.52 14.24
C SER A 138 -1.45 -13.33 12.98
N PRO A 139 -1.32 -14.19 11.96
CA PRO A 139 -2.18 -14.17 10.79
C PRO A 139 -3.54 -14.85 11.07
N PRO A 140 -4.56 -14.61 10.22
CA PRO A 140 -4.57 -13.61 9.16
C PRO A 140 -4.74 -12.20 9.73
N LEU A 141 -4.10 -11.21 9.12
CA LEU A 141 -4.36 -9.81 9.38
C LEU A 141 -5.77 -9.47 8.90
N ARG A 142 -6.57 -8.80 9.76
CA ARG A 142 -7.90 -8.33 9.40
C ARG A 142 -7.82 -7.41 8.18
N PRO A 143 -8.52 -7.69 7.07
CA PRO A 143 -8.49 -6.80 5.93
C PRO A 143 -9.13 -5.44 6.25
N GLY A 144 -8.64 -4.40 5.60
CA GLY A 144 -9.10 -3.03 5.81
C GLY A 144 -7.95 -2.04 5.94
N LEU A 145 -8.29 -0.87 6.46
CA LEU A 145 -7.36 0.23 6.66
C LEU A 145 -6.67 0.13 8.02
N TRP A 146 -5.39 -0.19 8.00
CA TRP A 146 -4.53 -0.19 9.18
C TRP A 146 -3.88 1.17 9.39
N VAL A 147 -3.59 1.50 10.64
CA VAL A 147 -2.90 2.74 11.02
C VAL A 147 -1.67 2.42 11.85
N LEU A 148 -0.55 3.02 11.48
CA LEU A 148 0.70 2.98 12.22
C LEU A 148 0.96 4.37 12.80
N ARG A 149 1.11 4.48 14.12
CA ARG A 149 1.43 5.73 14.82
C ARG A 149 2.84 5.65 15.39
N VAL A 150 3.56 6.77 15.33
CA VAL A 150 4.87 6.94 15.95
C VAL A 150 4.78 8.06 16.97
N LEU A 151 5.20 7.79 18.20
CA LEU A 151 5.12 8.72 19.34
C LEU A 151 6.48 8.87 20.00
N HIS A 152 6.67 9.97 20.73
CA HIS A 152 7.80 10.17 21.64
C HIS A 152 7.28 10.72 22.96
N ARG A 153 7.50 9.96 24.06
CA ARG A 153 6.94 10.27 25.38
C ARG A 153 5.43 10.56 25.31
N TRP A 154 4.69 9.69 24.61
CA TRP A 154 3.25 9.81 24.35
C TRP A 154 2.79 11.01 23.50
N ASN A 155 3.70 11.84 23.00
CA ASN A 155 3.38 12.89 22.03
C ASN A 155 3.49 12.33 20.60
N PRO A 156 2.47 12.52 19.74
CA PRO A 156 2.54 12.07 18.35
C PRO A 156 3.70 12.74 17.60
N LEU A 157 4.46 11.95 16.83
CA LEU A 157 5.46 12.43 15.87
C LEU A 157 4.92 12.37 14.43
N GLY A 158 4.09 11.38 14.14
CA GLY A 158 3.43 11.21 12.84
C GLY A 158 2.70 9.88 12.77
N GLN A 159 1.98 9.67 11.68
CA GLN A 159 1.29 8.42 11.40
C GLN A 159 1.29 8.14 9.89
N THR A 160 1.06 6.88 9.53
CA THR A 160 0.72 6.48 8.17
C THR A 160 -0.39 5.45 8.23
N SER A 161 -1.12 5.29 7.13
CA SER A 161 -2.05 4.18 6.96
C SER A 161 -1.63 3.28 5.80
N PHE A 162 -2.06 2.03 5.84
CA PHE A 162 -1.83 1.04 4.79
C PHE A 162 -3.01 0.08 4.68
N VAL A 163 -3.19 -0.52 3.52
CA VAL A 163 -4.31 -1.43 3.26
C VAL A 163 -3.83 -2.86 3.36
N VAL A 164 -4.52 -3.66 4.17
CA VAL A 164 -4.51 -5.12 4.04
C VAL A 164 -5.71 -5.48 3.16
N ALA A 165 -5.44 -5.85 1.92
CA ALA A 165 -6.47 -6.07 0.90
C ALA A 165 -7.18 -7.42 1.12
N PRO A 166 -8.52 -7.47 1.16
CA PRO A 166 -9.23 -8.74 1.10
C PRO A 166 -9.00 -9.39 -0.27
N LEU A 167 -8.80 -10.71 -0.27
CA LEU A 167 -8.47 -11.47 -1.48
C LEU A 167 -9.75 -11.91 -2.22
N GLU A 168 -9.92 -11.57 -3.50
CA GLU A 168 -11.00 -12.12 -4.35
C GLU A 168 -10.73 -13.53 -4.86
N PHE A 169 -9.47 -13.98 -4.78
CA PHE A 169 -9.03 -15.25 -5.32
C PHE A 169 -8.22 -16.03 -4.28
N HIS A 170 -8.44 -17.34 -4.22
CA HIS A 170 -7.60 -18.28 -3.49
C HIS A 170 -7.15 -19.37 -4.46
N ARG A 171 -5.83 -19.62 -4.54
CA ARG A 171 -5.25 -20.60 -5.49
C ARG A 171 -5.73 -20.37 -6.94
N GLN A 172 -5.76 -19.09 -7.35
CA GLN A 172 -6.20 -18.65 -8.68
C GLN A 172 -7.66 -18.96 -9.03
N GLN A 173 -8.48 -19.36 -8.05
CA GLN A 173 -9.92 -19.56 -8.22
C GLN A 173 -10.69 -18.49 -7.44
N PRO A 174 -11.92 -18.14 -7.88
CA PRO A 174 -12.79 -17.25 -7.11
C PRO A 174 -12.96 -17.75 -5.68
N LEU A 175 -12.89 -16.83 -4.73
CA LEU A 175 -12.96 -17.14 -3.31
C LEU A 175 -14.31 -17.77 -2.92
N LEU A 176 -14.25 -18.91 -2.24
CA LEU A 176 -15.42 -19.56 -1.65
C LEU A 176 -15.73 -18.96 -0.27
N LEU A 177 -16.97 -19.11 0.20
CA LEU A 177 -17.41 -18.53 1.48
C LEU A 177 -16.57 -19.00 2.68
N GLU A 178 -16.25 -20.30 2.74
CA GLU A 178 -15.43 -20.86 3.82
C GLU A 178 -14.02 -20.25 3.83
N ASP A 179 -13.41 -20.09 2.65
CA ASP A 179 -12.12 -19.44 2.50
C ASP A 179 -12.18 -17.95 2.84
N ALA A 180 -13.27 -17.27 2.49
CA ALA A 180 -13.51 -15.86 2.84
C ALA A 180 -13.49 -15.67 4.36
N LEU A 181 -14.32 -16.42 5.07
CA LEU A 181 -14.41 -16.38 6.53
C LEU A 181 -13.06 -16.68 7.18
N ARG A 182 -12.33 -17.68 6.66
CA ARG A 182 -11.00 -18.04 7.17
C ARG A 182 -9.95 -16.96 6.95
N LEU A 183 -9.95 -16.28 5.80
CA LEU A 183 -8.92 -15.32 5.42
C LEU A 183 -9.23 -13.88 5.84
N HIS A 184 -10.50 -13.51 6.02
CA HIS A 184 -10.93 -12.13 6.21
C HIS A 184 -11.43 -11.83 7.64
N ALA A 185 -11.64 -12.83 8.50
CA ALA A 185 -12.13 -12.61 9.88
C ALA A 185 -11.07 -12.03 10.85
N GLY A 186 -9.81 -11.96 10.45
CA GLY A 186 -8.70 -11.58 11.33
C GLY A 186 -8.22 -12.76 12.20
N PRO A 187 -7.33 -12.50 13.18
CA PRO A 187 -6.75 -13.56 13.98
C PRO A 187 -7.78 -14.12 14.99
N PRO A 188 -7.63 -15.40 15.41
CA PRO A 188 -8.48 -15.97 16.44
C PRO A 188 -8.50 -15.11 17.71
N ARG A 189 -9.70 -14.93 18.30
CA ARG A 189 -9.93 -14.10 19.50
C ARG A 189 -9.51 -12.62 19.35
N ASN A 190 -9.36 -12.11 18.12
CA ASN A 190 -8.92 -10.74 17.84
C ASN A 190 -7.58 -10.37 18.52
N SER A 191 -6.69 -11.35 18.67
CA SER A 191 -5.40 -11.22 19.34
C SER A 191 -4.27 -11.42 18.33
N TYR A 192 -3.55 -10.33 18.05
CA TYR A 192 -2.40 -10.34 17.13
C TYR A 192 -1.09 -10.75 17.83
N MET A 193 -1.03 -10.65 19.16
CA MET A 193 0.11 -11.02 20.00
C MET A 193 -0.38 -11.63 21.31
N GLU A 194 0.48 -12.42 21.97
CA GLU A 194 0.19 -12.97 23.31
C GLU A 194 -0.02 -11.86 24.36
N GLN A 195 0.72 -10.76 24.23
CA GLN A 195 0.55 -9.57 25.06
C GLN A 195 -0.67 -8.76 24.59
N SER A 196 -1.54 -8.39 25.53
CA SER A 196 -2.66 -7.49 25.28
C SER A 196 -2.30 -6.05 25.56
N PHE A 197 -2.78 -5.13 24.71
CA PHE A 197 -2.51 -3.70 24.81
C PHE A 197 -3.76 -2.85 25.06
N HIS A 198 -4.89 -3.45 25.45
CA HIS A 198 -6.15 -2.74 25.69
C HIS A 198 -6.03 -1.59 26.71
N GLY A 199 -5.11 -1.68 27.67
CA GLY A 199 -4.86 -0.62 28.64
C GLY A 199 -4.35 0.70 28.03
N LEU A 200 -3.85 0.68 26.80
CA LEU A 200 -3.37 1.86 26.08
C LEU A 200 -4.46 2.59 25.31
N ASN A 201 -5.65 2.00 25.14
CA ASN A 201 -6.74 2.60 24.38
C ASN A 201 -7.16 4.00 24.90
N PRO A 202 -7.32 4.23 26.23
CA PRO A 202 -7.66 5.56 26.75
C PRO A 202 -6.54 6.57 26.51
N VAL A 203 -5.29 6.15 26.63
CA VAL A 203 -4.09 7.00 26.46
C VAL A 203 -3.97 7.45 25.01
N LEU A 204 -4.17 6.54 24.07
CA LEU A 204 -4.03 6.78 22.63
C LEU A 204 -5.31 7.29 21.96
N ARG A 205 -6.40 7.48 22.75
CA ARG A 205 -7.72 7.89 22.29
C ARG A 205 -8.23 7.00 21.14
N LEU A 206 -8.13 5.70 21.35
CA LEU A 206 -8.56 4.65 20.42
C LEU A 206 -9.75 3.87 21.01
N PRO A 207 -10.97 4.45 21.02
CA PRO A 207 -12.14 3.69 21.41
C PRO A 207 -12.37 2.57 20.40
N VAL A 208 -12.55 1.35 20.88
CA VAL A 208 -12.98 0.24 20.02
C VAL A 208 -14.38 0.58 19.51
N SER A 209 -14.54 0.62 18.19
CA SER A 209 -15.82 0.95 17.56
C SER A 209 -16.62 -0.34 17.36
N LEU A 210 -17.71 -0.51 18.13
CA LEU A 210 -18.61 -1.66 17.97
C LEU A 210 -19.12 -1.76 16.52
N GLY A 211 -19.50 -0.63 15.93
CA GLY A 211 -19.94 -0.60 14.52
C GLY A 211 -18.84 -1.01 13.53
N ALA A 212 -17.57 -0.69 13.81
CA ALA A 212 -16.46 -1.15 12.96
C ALA A 212 -16.19 -2.65 13.12
N VAL A 213 -16.42 -3.20 14.31
CA VAL A 213 -16.34 -4.66 14.55
C VAL A 213 -17.45 -5.38 13.80
N GLU A 214 -18.69 -4.93 13.94
CA GLU A 214 -19.85 -5.50 13.23
C GLU A 214 -19.68 -5.41 11.70
N GLU A 215 -19.20 -4.27 11.19
CA GLU A 215 -18.91 -4.10 9.76
C GLU A 215 -17.80 -5.06 9.29
N ALA A 216 -16.74 -5.22 10.07
CA ALA A 216 -15.65 -6.15 9.74
C ALA A 216 -16.11 -7.61 9.74
N GLU A 217 -16.95 -8.01 10.69
CA GLU A 217 -17.54 -9.36 10.74
C GLU A 217 -18.48 -9.61 9.56
N ALA A 218 -19.32 -8.63 9.20
CA ALA A 218 -20.17 -8.72 8.02
C ALA A 218 -19.34 -8.79 6.73
N ASN A 219 -18.26 -8.01 6.63
CA ASN A 219 -17.38 -7.97 5.47
C ASN A 219 -16.57 -9.27 5.30
N ALA A 220 -16.24 -9.97 6.39
CA ALA A 220 -15.45 -11.20 6.36
C ALA A 220 -16.13 -12.34 5.57
N GLY A 221 -17.46 -12.36 5.49
CA GLY A 221 -18.22 -13.34 4.73
C GLY A 221 -18.51 -12.94 3.28
N LEU A 222 -18.06 -11.76 2.83
CA LEU A 222 -18.37 -11.29 1.47
C LEU A 222 -17.62 -12.13 0.43
N THR A 223 -18.33 -12.44 -0.66
CA THR A 223 -17.76 -13.07 -1.86
C THR A 223 -18.26 -12.36 -3.11
N GLY A 224 -17.67 -12.64 -4.27
CA GLY A 224 -18.12 -12.14 -5.56
C GLY A 224 -18.19 -10.60 -5.67
N ALA A 225 -19.26 -10.07 -6.26
CA ALA A 225 -19.39 -8.64 -6.51
C ALA A 225 -19.44 -7.77 -5.23
N PRO A 226 -20.11 -8.17 -4.12
CA PRO A 226 -19.98 -7.47 -2.84
C PRO A 226 -18.54 -7.34 -2.34
N LEU A 227 -17.77 -8.43 -2.38
CA LEU A 227 -16.36 -8.44 -1.96
C LEU A 227 -15.51 -7.50 -2.83
N ARG A 228 -15.70 -7.55 -4.15
CA ARG A 228 -15.02 -6.64 -5.09
C ARG A 228 -15.29 -5.17 -4.77
N ARG A 229 -16.54 -4.80 -4.51
CA ARG A 229 -16.90 -3.41 -4.16
C ARG A 229 -16.25 -2.95 -2.86
N TRP A 230 -16.08 -3.85 -1.89
CA TRP A 230 -15.37 -3.54 -0.67
C TRP A 230 -13.88 -3.32 -0.93
N LEU A 231 -13.24 -4.21 -1.70
CA LEU A 231 -11.84 -4.09 -2.13
C LEU A 231 -11.59 -2.78 -2.91
N ASP A 232 -12.40 -2.49 -3.94
CA ASP A 232 -12.30 -1.30 -4.77
C ASP A 232 -12.39 -0.01 -3.91
N ARG A 233 -13.28 0.00 -2.91
CA ARG A 233 -13.42 1.13 -1.98
C ARG A 233 -12.17 1.33 -1.12
N LEU A 234 -11.60 0.25 -0.59
CA LEU A 234 -10.35 0.31 0.19
C LEU A 234 -9.19 0.83 -0.66
N LEU A 235 -9.02 0.28 -1.87
CA LEU A 235 -7.95 0.66 -2.78
C LEU A 235 -8.11 2.08 -3.29
N GLY A 236 -9.32 2.56 -3.55
CA GLY A 236 -9.58 3.94 -4.00
C GLY A 236 -9.11 5.01 -3.02
N GLY A 237 -8.98 4.68 -1.73
CA GLY A 237 -8.38 5.55 -0.70
C GLY A 237 -6.85 5.70 -0.83
N HIS A 238 -6.16 4.68 -1.34
CA HIS A 238 -4.69 4.58 -1.38
C HIS A 238 -4.09 4.62 -2.78
N TRP A 239 -4.91 4.48 -3.81
CA TRP A 239 -4.51 4.48 -5.20
C TRP A 239 -5.37 5.46 -6.00
N SER A 240 -4.80 6.02 -7.06
CA SER A 240 -5.53 6.78 -8.08
C SER A 240 -5.26 6.19 -9.45
N ALA A 241 -6.30 6.09 -10.28
CA ALA A 241 -6.13 5.94 -11.71
C ALA A 241 -5.70 7.30 -12.27
N SER A 242 -4.40 7.45 -12.52
CA SER A 242 -3.80 8.72 -12.95
C SER A 242 -4.18 9.04 -14.40
N ASP A 243 -4.13 8.02 -15.27
CA ASP A 243 -4.48 8.17 -16.68
C ASP A 243 -4.79 6.80 -17.32
N VAL A 244 -5.42 6.82 -18.49
CA VAL A 244 -5.73 5.64 -19.30
C VAL A 244 -5.55 5.95 -20.78
N CYS A 245 -4.98 5.00 -21.52
CA CYS A 245 -4.80 5.11 -22.96
C CYS A 245 -5.27 3.85 -23.67
N SER A 246 -5.50 3.94 -24.99
CA SER A 246 -5.82 2.79 -25.84
C SER A 246 -4.62 2.37 -26.68
N MET A 247 -4.40 1.06 -26.77
CA MET A 247 -3.37 0.47 -27.66
C MET A 247 -3.76 0.58 -29.14
N GLY A 248 -5.06 0.73 -29.43
CA GLY A 248 -5.60 0.83 -30.79
C GLY A 248 -6.61 1.97 -30.94
N PRO A 249 -7.40 1.98 -32.02
CA PRO A 249 -8.57 2.85 -32.12
C PRO A 249 -9.51 2.63 -30.93
N SER A 250 -10.08 3.70 -30.40
CA SER A 250 -11.08 3.65 -29.32
C SER A 250 -12.32 4.42 -29.76
N ALA A 251 -13.49 3.93 -29.37
CA ALA A 251 -14.74 4.67 -29.53
C ALA A 251 -14.95 5.73 -28.43
N CYS A 252 -14.07 5.81 -27.43
CA CYS A 252 -14.04 6.88 -26.45
C CYS A 252 -13.29 8.11 -27.03
N PRO A 253 -13.97 9.25 -27.28
CA PRO A 253 -13.39 10.37 -28.02
C PRO A 253 -12.25 11.10 -27.28
N VAL A 254 -12.21 10.98 -25.96
CA VAL A 254 -11.17 11.59 -25.11
C VAL A 254 -9.96 10.68 -24.91
N MET A 255 -9.99 9.44 -25.42
CA MET A 255 -8.95 8.44 -25.19
C MET A 255 -7.73 8.69 -26.09
N GLN A 256 -6.59 8.97 -25.48
CA GLN A 256 -5.32 9.08 -26.19
C GLN A 256 -4.77 7.69 -26.57
N ARG A 257 -4.01 7.61 -27.66
CA ARG A 257 -3.29 6.39 -28.02
C ARG A 257 -2.03 6.22 -27.17
N CYS A 258 -1.84 5.01 -26.64
CA CYS A 258 -0.72 4.68 -25.76
C CYS A 258 0.68 5.01 -26.32
N PRO A 259 1.00 4.77 -27.62
CA PRO A 259 2.30 5.15 -28.19
C PRO A 259 2.57 6.66 -28.24
N HIS A 260 1.57 7.51 -27.99
CA HIS A 260 1.71 8.95 -27.99
C HIS A 260 1.73 9.55 -26.58
N THR A 261 1.61 8.75 -25.51
CA THR A 261 1.70 9.24 -24.14
C THR A 261 3.16 9.27 -23.67
N GLY A 262 3.44 10.04 -22.61
CA GLY A 262 4.77 10.08 -21.99
C GLY A 262 5.00 9.06 -20.88
N TRP A 263 4.03 8.19 -20.62
CA TRP A 263 4.04 7.28 -19.46
C TRP A 263 3.76 5.81 -19.82
N SER A 264 3.17 5.53 -20.98
CA SER A 264 2.78 4.18 -21.35
C SER A 264 4.00 3.29 -21.63
N SER A 265 3.88 1.99 -21.36
CA SER A 265 4.88 1.00 -21.76
C SER A 265 5.00 0.87 -23.29
N ALA A 266 4.01 1.33 -24.05
CA ALA A 266 4.00 1.35 -25.51
C ALA A 266 4.60 2.65 -26.09
N SER A 267 4.96 3.62 -25.25
CA SER A 267 5.62 4.84 -25.70
C SER A 267 7.06 4.57 -26.17
N PRO A 268 7.65 5.42 -27.04
CA PRO A 268 9.01 5.21 -27.52
C PRO A 268 10.05 5.30 -26.38
N ASP A 269 10.85 4.25 -26.20
CA ASP A 269 12.00 4.23 -25.26
C ASP A 269 13.30 3.95 -26.01
N THR A 270 13.83 4.97 -26.69
CA THR A 270 14.96 4.84 -27.62
C THR A 270 16.25 4.32 -26.97
N LYS A 271 16.41 4.46 -25.65
CA LYS A 271 17.60 3.97 -24.92
C LYS A 271 17.64 2.43 -24.79
N SER A 272 16.49 1.77 -24.89
CA SER A 272 16.35 0.32 -24.72
C SER A 272 15.98 -0.40 -26.02
N GLN A 273 15.66 0.35 -27.07
CA GLN A 273 15.38 -0.19 -28.40
C GLN A 273 16.67 -0.52 -29.14
N LEU A 274 16.72 -1.73 -29.72
CA LEU A 274 17.84 -2.18 -30.54
C LEU A 274 17.46 -2.08 -32.02
N GLY A 275 18.24 -1.30 -32.76
CA GLY A 275 18.13 -1.16 -34.21
C GLY A 275 19.18 -1.98 -34.97
N PRO A 276 19.15 -1.96 -36.32
CA PRO A 276 20.25 -2.48 -37.11
C PRO A 276 21.55 -1.71 -36.82
N PRO A 277 22.74 -2.35 -36.94
CA PRO A 277 24.00 -1.67 -36.74
C PRO A 277 24.19 -0.50 -37.71
N THR A 278 24.76 0.59 -37.21
CA THR A 278 25.24 1.71 -38.03
C THR A 278 26.48 1.30 -38.83
N ALA A 279 26.90 2.13 -39.79
CA ALA A 279 28.02 1.83 -40.69
C ALA A 279 29.37 1.59 -39.96
N ASP A 280 29.52 2.08 -38.74
CA ASP A 280 30.66 1.85 -37.85
C ASP A 280 30.56 0.55 -37.01
N GLY A 281 29.52 -0.26 -37.25
CA GLY A 281 29.31 -1.55 -36.59
C GLY A 281 28.73 -1.47 -35.19
N ARG A 282 28.20 -0.32 -34.77
CA ARG A 282 27.60 -0.11 -33.44
C ARG A 282 26.08 -0.06 -33.49
N ILE A 283 25.44 -0.21 -32.34
CA ILE A 283 23.97 -0.13 -32.19
C ILE A 283 23.56 1.01 -31.23
N ARG A 284 24.53 1.84 -30.81
CA ARG A 284 24.35 2.90 -29.82
C ARG A 284 24.78 4.24 -30.36
#